data_AF-A0A7J9VKK5-F1
#
_entry.id   AF-A0A7J9VKK5-F1
#
_cell.length_a   1.000
_cell.length_b   1.000
_cell.length_c   1.000
_cell.angle_alpha   90.00
_cell.angle_beta   90.00
_cell.angle_gamma   90.00
#
_symmetry.space_group_name_H-M   'P 1'
#
loop_
_entity.id
_entity.type
_entity.pdbx_description
1 polymer ?
#
loop_
_entity_poly.entity_id
_entity_poly.type
_entity_poly.pdbx_seq_one_letter_code
_entity_poly.pdbx_strand_id
1 'polypeptide(L)'
;MYRVNVFNFIGAMTVILSKSELSAADRDHAVKVAYGVPALPHELRLQIEERYGMRVVSGFGMSETTFGLLEPPYGERRPGSMGKERHHPDPDVPRT
;
A
#
# COMPACT_ATOMS: atom_id res chain seq x y z
N MET A 1 4.95 4.01 23.08
CA MET A 1 4.20 4.35 21.84
C MET A 1 4.94 3.71 20.67
N TYR A 2 4.25 3.01 19.77
CA TYR A 2 4.89 2.33 18.64
C TYR A 2 5.05 3.28 17.45
N ARG A 3 6.20 3.23 16.76
CA ARG A 3 6.50 4.04 15.57
C ARG A 3 6.43 3.15 14.32
N VAL A 4 5.26 3.08 13.71
CA VAL A 4 4.99 2.23 12.55
C VAL A 4 5.35 2.99 11.27
N ASN A 5 6.19 2.37 10.41
CA ASN A 5 6.55 2.92 9.11
C ASN A 5 5.79 2.25 7.96
N VAL A 6 5.39 0.99 8.15
CA VAL A 6 4.68 0.20 7.15
C VAL A 6 3.58 -0.60 7.84
N PHE A 7 2.38 -0.63 7.26
CA PHE A 7 1.28 -1.45 7.76
C PHE A 7 0.45 -2.07 6.63
N ASN A 8 -0.31 -3.11 6.97
CA ASN A 8 -1.23 -3.76 6.06
C ASN A 8 -2.66 -3.28 6.29
N PHE A 9 -3.43 -3.08 5.21
CA PHE A 9 -4.82 -2.63 5.28
C PHE A 9 -5.76 -3.45 4.40
N ILE A 10 -7.04 -3.42 4.77
CA ILE A 10 -8.15 -3.89 3.95
C ILE A 10 -8.73 -2.66 3.24
N GLY A 11 -8.89 -2.73 1.92
CA GLY A 11 -9.33 -1.60 1.07
C GLY A 11 -10.56 -0.85 1.58
N ALA A 12 -11.52 -1.58 2.16
CA ALA A 12 -12.71 -0.99 2.77
C ALA A 12 -12.41 0.03 3.88
N MET A 13 -11.36 -0.19 4.68
CA MET A 13 -10.98 0.75 5.75
C MET A 13 -10.57 2.10 5.16
N THR A 14 -9.86 2.09 4.04
CA THR A 14 -9.41 3.33 3.39
C THR A 14 -10.58 4.11 2.79
N VAL A 15 -11.61 3.42 2.29
CA VAL A 15 -12.86 4.05 1.82
C VAL A 15 -13.64 4.69 2.97
N ILE A 16 -13.64 4.07 4.16
CA ILE A 16 -14.25 4.66 5.36
C ILE A 16 -13.47 5.92 5.77
N LEU A 17 -12.15 5.82 5.83
CA LEU A 17 -11.27 6.94 6.18
C LEU A 17 -11.36 8.10 5.19
N SER A 18 -11.59 7.84 3.90
CA SER A 18 -11.73 8.90 2.90
C SER A 18 -12.96 9.79 3.14
N LYS A 19 -13.97 9.29 3.85
CA LYS A 19 -15.21 10.02 4.19
C LYS A 19 -15.15 10.70 5.55
N SER A 20 -14.09 10.46 6.33
CA SER A 20 -13.90 11.12 7.62
C SER A 20 -13.54 12.60 7.43
N GLU A 21 -13.90 13.44 8.40
CA GLU A 21 -13.50 14.84 8.42
C GLU A 21 -11.98 14.97 8.40
N LEU A 22 -11.48 16.00 7.71
CA LEU A 22 -10.05 16.32 7.70
C LEU A 22 -9.57 16.66 9.11
N SER A 23 -8.40 16.17 9.48
CA SER A 23 -7.82 16.38 10.80
C SER A 23 -6.40 16.91 10.70
N ALA A 24 -6.03 17.82 11.60
CA ALA A 24 -4.64 18.25 11.74
C ALA A 24 -3.71 17.07 12.10
N ALA A 25 -4.26 16.01 12.69
CA ALA A 25 -3.53 14.79 13.03
C ALA A 25 -3.39 13.80 11.85
N ASP A 26 -3.96 14.07 10.67
CA ASP A 26 -3.91 13.14 9.53
C ASP A 26 -2.48 12.79 9.10
N ARG A 27 -1.51 13.66 9.39
CA ARG A 27 -0.08 13.43 9.13
C ARG A 27 0.77 13.26 10.38
N ASP A 28 0.15 13.20 11.56
CA ASP A 28 0.83 12.97 12.83
C ASP A 28 1.15 11.47 13.03
N HIS A 29 1.94 10.93 12.10
CA HIS A 29 2.38 9.54 12.10
C HIS A 29 3.69 9.34 11.34
N ALA A 30 4.38 8.23 11.60
CA ALA A 30 5.61 7.88 10.89
C ALA A 30 5.42 7.02 9.62
N VAL A 31 4.17 6.69 9.26
CA VAL A 31 3.87 5.79 8.15
C VAL A 31 4.40 6.34 6.83
N LYS A 32 5.03 5.46 6.06
CA LYS A 32 5.54 5.71 4.71
C LYS A 32 4.79 4.89 3.66
N VAL A 33 4.38 3.66 3.99
CA VAL A 33 3.70 2.76 3.07
C VAL A 33 2.55 2.02 3.77
N ALA A 34 1.38 2.03 3.15
CA ALA A 34 0.27 1.15 3.47
C ALA A 34 0.11 0.14 2.33
N TYR A 35 0.19 -1.15 2.64
CA TYR A 35 0.04 -2.24 1.66
C TYR A 35 -1.30 -2.95 1.87
N GLY A 36 -2.10 -3.17 0.82
CA GLY A 36 -3.41 -3.76 1.04
C GLY A 36 -4.19 -4.14 -0.18
N VAL A 37 -5.29 -4.84 0.08
CA VAL A 37 -6.25 -5.32 -0.92
C VAL A 37 -7.69 -5.16 -0.43
N PRO A 38 -8.69 -4.97 -1.30
CA PRO A 38 -8.58 -4.76 -2.76
C PRO A 38 -7.93 -3.43 -3.13
N ALA A 39 -7.44 -3.32 -4.37
CA ALA A 39 -6.89 -2.08 -4.90
C ALA A 39 -7.95 -0.97 -4.93
N LEU A 40 -7.53 0.25 -4.57
CA LEU A 40 -8.39 1.42 -4.62
C LEU A 40 -8.51 1.96 -6.05
N PRO A 41 -9.65 2.57 -6.42
CA PRO A 41 -9.73 3.38 -7.63
C PRO A 41 -8.62 4.43 -7.67
N HIS A 42 -8.09 4.72 -8.87
CA HIS A 42 -6.92 5.58 -9.05
C HIS A 42 -7.04 6.93 -8.32
N GLU A 43 -8.14 7.64 -8.52
CA GLU A 43 -8.37 8.96 -7.91
C GLU A 43 -8.48 8.88 -6.39
N LEU A 44 -9.16 7.85 -5.87
CA LEU A 44 -9.28 7.66 -4.42
C LEU A 44 -7.91 7.36 -3.79
N ARG A 45 -7.07 6.57 -4.47
CA ARG A 45 -5.70 6.33 -4.03
C ARG A 45 -4.93 7.65 -3.92
N LEU A 46 -4.95 8.48 -4.95
CA LEU A 46 -4.24 9.76 -4.96
C LEU A 46 -4.70 10.68 -3.83
N GLN A 47 -6.00 10.79 -3.60
CA GLN A 47 -6.56 11.60 -2.50
C GLN A 47 -6.06 11.12 -1.12
N ILE A 48 -6.00 9.80 -0.92
CA ILE A 48 -5.52 9.22 0.34
C ILE A 48 -4.02 9.43 0.51
N GLU A 49 -3.24 9.18 -0.54
CA GLU A 49 -1.78 9.39 -0.51
C GLU A 49 -1.45 10.85 -0.22
N GLU A 50 -2.19 11.79 -0.83
CA GLU A 50 -2.06 13.22 -0.56
C GLU A 50 -2.47 13.58 0.86
N ARG A 51 -3.65 13.17 1.33
CA ARG A 51 -4.16 13.52 2.67
C ARG A 51 -3.19 13.06 3.78
N TYR A 52 -2.86 11.78 3.78
CA TYR A 52 -2.08 11.15 4.86
C TYR A 52 -0.56 11.23 4.62
N GLY A 53 -0.10 11.71 3.47
CA GLY A 53 1.34 11.85 3.20
C GLY A 53 2.10 10.52 3.18
N MET A 54 1.43 9.46 2.75
CA MET A 54 1.97 8.10 2.66
C MET A 54 1.73 7.51 1.28
N ARG A 55 2.36 6.38 0.97
CA ARG A 55 2.09 5.63 -0.26
C ARG A 55 1.13 4.50 0.01
N VAL A 56 0.19 4.28 -0.90
CA VAL A 56 -0.72 3.15 -0.90
C VAL A 56 -0.29 2.21 -2.01
N VAL A 57 0.11 1.00 -1.64
CA VAL A 57 0.57 -0.04 -2.56
C VAL A 57 -0.45 -1.16 -2.54
N SER A 58 -0.92 -1.56 -3.72
CA SER A 58 -1.80 -2.72 -3.86
C SER A 58 -1.05 -3.89 -4.48
N GLY A 59 -1.55 -5.08 -4.18
CA GLY A 59 -1.06 -6.32 -4.78
C GLY A 59 -2.23 -7.26 -5.03
N PHE A 60 -1.99 -8.33 -5.76
CA PHE A 60 -2.99 -9.38 -5.92
C PHE A 60 -2.41 -10.68 -5.42
N GLY A 61 -3.16 -11.42 -4.61
CA GLY A 61 -2.77 -12.73 -4.12
C GLY A 61 -3.98 -13.49 -3.61
N MET A 62 -3.85 -14.82 -3.59
CA MET A 62 -4.82 -15.74 -3.03
C MET A 62 -4.12 -16.59 -1.98
N SER A 63 -4.89 -17.30 -1.16
CA SER A 63 -4.35 -18.20 -0.15
C SER A 63 -3.45 -19.28 -0.76
N GLU A 64 -3.76 -19.69 -1.99
CA GLU A 64 -3.05 -20.70 -2.78
C GLU A 64 -1.81 -20.16 -3.49
N THR A 65 -1.66 -18.83 -3.61
CA THR A 65 -0.56 -18.19 -4.33
C THR A 65 0.31 -17.38 -3.37
N THR A 66 1.24 -18.08 -2.69
CA THR A 66 2.18 -17.51 -1.70
C THR A 66 2.91 -16.27 -2.23
N PHE A 67 3.22 -16.27 -3.53
CA PHE A 67 3.76 -15.13 -4.24
C PHE A 67 2.73 -14.66 -5.26
N GLY A 68 2.21 -13.45 -5.02
CA GLY A 68 1.26 -12.79 -5.89
C GLY A 68 1.91 -11.71 -6.75
N LEU A 69 1.10 -10.74 -7.18
CA LEU A 69 1.55 -9.53 -7.84
C LEU A 69 1.67 -8.39 -6.83
N LEU A 70 2.61 -7.46 -7.06
CA LEU A 70 2.78 -6.27 -6.24
C LEU A 70 3.12 -5.06 -7.09
N GLU A 71 2.41 -3.95 -6.85
CA GLU A 71 2.80 -2.65 -7.40
C GLU A 71 4.18 -2.22 -6.87
N PRO A 72 5.03 -1.62 -7.72
CA PRO A 72 6.31 -1.15 -7.25
C PRO A 72 6.10 -0.05 -6.19
N PRO A 73 6.73 -0.15 -5.00
CA PRO A 73 6.57 0.86 -3.96
C PRO A 73 7.13 2.21 -4.40
N TYR A 74 8.11 2.22 -5.30
CA TYR A 74 8.74 3.39 -5.92
C TYR A 74 8.79 3.26 -7.45
N GLY A 75 8.70 4.39 -8.17
CA GLY A 75 8.77 4.42 -9.63
C GLY A 75 7.40 4.55 -10.29
N GLU A 76 7.37 4.27 -11.60
CA GLU A 76 6.16 4.38 -12.41
C GLU A 76 5.11 3.33 -11.99
N ARG A 77 3.89 3.79 -11.71
CA ARG A 77 2.73 2.93 -11.47
C ARG A 77 1.74 3.09 -12.61
N ARG A 78 1.11 1.99 -13.01
CA ARG A 78 0.14 1.95 -14.10
C ARG A 78 -1.27 1.80 -13.53
N PRO A 79 -2.15 2.81 -13.66
CA PRO A 79 -3.52 2.71 -13.20
C PRO A 79 -4.22 1.47 -13.75
N GLY A 80 -4.88 0.70 -12.88
CA GLY A 80 -5.56 -0.55 -13.26
C GLY A 80 -4.66 -1.79 -13.34
N SER A 81 -3.35 -1.66 -13.12
CA SER A 81 -2.43 -2.79 -12.99
C SER A 81 -2.23 -3.18 -11.52
N MET A 82 -1.99 -4.47 -11.25
CA MET A 82 -1.61 -4.97 -9.92
C MET A 82 -0.08 -5.11 -9.77
N GLY A 83 0.69 -4.53 -10.70
CA GLY A 83 2.13 -4.50 -10.68
C GLY A 83 2.79 -5.73 -11.31
N LYS A 84 3.93 -6.13 -10.74
CA LYS A 84 4.78 -7.22 -11.23
C LYS A 84 4.68 -8.43 -10.33
N GLU A 85 5.04 -9.59 -10.85
CA GLU A 85 5.17 -10.82 -10.09
C GLU A 85 6.19 -10.65 -8.96
N ARG A 86 5.80 -11.06 -7.75
CA ARG A 86 6.74 -11.12 -6.64
C ARG A 86 7.58 -12.37 -6.79
N HIS A 87 8.88 -12.20 -6.70
CA HIS A 87 9.82 -13.31 -6.67
C HIS A 87 10.16 -13.68 -5.23
N HIS A 88 10.39 -14.97 -4.99
CA HIS A 88 11.06 -15.39 -3.77
C HIS A 88 12.44 -14.71 -3.73
N PRO A 89 12.92 -14.25 -2.56
CA PRO A 89 14.28 -13.73 -2.44
C PRO A 89 15.28 -14.72 -3.02
N ASP A 90 16.15 -14.26 -3.91
CA ASP A 90 17.17 -15.12 -4.50
C ASP A 90 18.03 -15.72 -3.37
N PRO A 91 18.07 -17.06 -3.21
CA PRO A 91 18.84 -17.69 -2.14
C PRO A 91 20.34 -17.41 -2.25
N ASP A 92 20.83 -17.05 -3.44
CA ASP A 92 22.24 -16.75 -3.70
C ASP A 92 22.59 -15.28 -3.37
N VAL A 93 21.60 -14.41 -3.12
CA VAL A 93 21.81 -13.01 -2.70
C VAL A 93 21.93 -12.92 -1.18
N PRO A 94 23.04 -12.36 -0.63
CA PRO A 94 23.22 -12.22 0.81
C PRO A 94 22.10 -11.41 1.45
N ARG A 95 21.55 -11.89 2.58
CA ARG A 95 20.61 -11.13 3.38
C ARG A 95 21.36 -9.99 4.07
N THR A 96 21.09 -8.75 3.68
CA THR A 96 21.59 -7.51 4.30
C THR A 96 20.93 -7.24 5.64
#